data_AF-A0A399NWZ5-F1
#
_entry.id   AF-A0A399NWZ5-F1
#
_cell.length_a   1.000
_cell.length_b   1.000
_cell.length_c   1.000
_cell.angle_alpha   90.00
_cell.angle_beta   90.00
_cell.angle_gamma   90.00
#
_symmetry.space_group_name_H-M   'P 1'
#
loop_
_entity.id
_entity.type
_entity.pdbx_description
1 polymer ?
#
loop_
_entity_poly.entity_id
_entity_poly.type
_entity_poly.pdbx_seq_one_letter_code
_entity_poly.pdbx_strand_id
1 'polypeptide(L)'
;GAATGIVLRRPGWCRSATAVVLGADGSEVQVDAEADDRWIRATRAWAAGDALVVELDMPVRALGSHPHLDATRGTLAVARGPVVYAVEQEDAGAPVDDLLLDPRDLAAARPAPLPVADPWGPASDANAETGPGV
;
A
#
# COMPACT_ATOMS: atom_id res chain seq x y z
N GLY A 1 1.67 22.61 27.68
CA GLY A 1 0.19 22.49 27.59
C GLY A 1 -0.24 21.15 28.15
N ALA A 2 -1.54 20.94 28.38
CA ALA A 2 -2.06 19.62 28.71
C ALA A 2 -1.77 18.62 27.57
N ALA A 3 -1.53 17.35 27.89
CA ALA A 3 -1.28 16.34 26.87
C ALA A 3 -2.55 16.09 26.05
N THR A 4 -2.44 16.13 24.72
CA THR A 4 -3.50 15.80 23.77
C THR A 4 -3.05 14.65 22.86
N GLY A 5 -4.00 13.83 22.43
CA GLY A 5 -3.75 12.64 21.64
C GLY A 5 -4.06 12.83 20.16
N ILE A 6 -3.12 12.50 19.28
CA ILE A 6 -3.42 12.16 17.89
C ILE A 6 -3.60 10.64 17.84
N VAL A 7 -4.71 10.19 17.27
CA VAL A 7 -5.04 8.76 17.13
C VAL A 7 -5.32 8.46 15.66
N LEU A 8 -4.48 7.63 15.05
CA LEU A 8 -4.56 7.25 13.64
C LEU A 8 -4.94 5.78 13.50
N ARG A 9 -5.82 5.44 12.56
CA ARG A 9 -6.16 4.04 12.33
C ARG A 9 -4.99 3.31 11.70
N ARG A 10 -4.58 2.18 12.28
CA ARG A 10 -3.76 1.17 11.60
C ARG A 10 -4.66 0.31 10.72
N PRO A 11 -4.58 0.42 9.38
CA PRO A 11 -5.50 -0.31 8.52
C PRO A 11 -5.33 -1.82 8.69
N GLY A 12 -6.43 -2.58 8.65
CA GLY A 12 -6.38 -4.04 8.85
C GLY A 12 -5.58 -4.80 7.77
N TRP A 13 -5.26 -4.18 6.64
CA TRP A 13 -4.37 -4.73 5.62
C TRP A 13 -2.89 -4.52 5.92
N CYS A 14 -2.57 -3.58 6.81
CA CYS A 14 -1.21 -3.17 7.14
C CYS A 14 -0.65 -4.17 8.16
N ARG A 15 0.33 -4.97 7.75
CA ARG A 15 0.96 -5.98 8.62
C ARG A 15 2.07 -5.40 9.47
N SER A 16 2.72 -4.35 8.99
CA SER A 16 3.69 -3.60 9.75
C SER A 16 3.55 -2.10 9.55
N ALA A 17 3.80 -1.33 10.60
CA ALA A 17 3.81 0.12 10.58
C ALA A 17 4.90 0.65 11.51
N THR A 18 5.52 1.76 11.14
CA THR A 18 6.39 2.54 12.03
C THR A 18 5.75 3.89 12.27
N ALA A 19 6.02 4.48 13.42
CA ALA A 19 5.57 5.83 13.71
C ALA A 19 6.59 6.58 14.55
N VAL A 20 6.83 7.84 14.18
CA VAL A 20 7.71 8.74 14.90
C VAL A 20 7.06 10.10 15.06
N VAL A 21 7.27 10.74 16.21
CA VAL A 21 7.01 12.17 16.35
C VAL A 21 8.30 12.92 16.12
N LEU A 22 8.31 13.79 15.12
CA LEU A 22 9.35 14.78 14.88
C LEU A 22 8.92 16.08 15.57
N GLY A 23 9.69 16.52 16.56
CA GLY A 23 9.48 17.79 17.23
C GLY A 23 9.98 18.96 16.39
N ALA A 24 9.34 20.13 16.53
CA ALA A 24 9.80 21.36 15.88
C ALA A 24 11.24 21.77 16.29
N ASP A 25 11.72 21.25 17.42
CA ASP A 25 13.08 21.41 17.97
C ASP A 25 14.10 20.41 17.38
N GLY A 26 13.67 19.55 16.45
CA GLY A 26 14.49 18.49 15.87
C GLY A 26 14.56 17.21 16.72
N SER A 27 13.78 17.10 17.80
CA SER A 27 13.66 15.86 18.56
C SER A 27 12.93 14.77 17.77
N GLU A 28 13.27 13.51 18.00
CA GLU A 28 12.56 12.36 17.43
C GLU A 28 12.18 11.40 18.55
N VAL A 29 10.91 10.99 18.58
CA VAL A 29 10.38 10.05 19.57
C VAL A 29 9.60 8.96 18.86
N GLN A 30 10.01 7.71 19.07
CA GLN A 30 9.31 6.53 18.55
C GLN A 30 7.92 6.40 19.20
N VAL A 31 6.92 6.08 18.39
CA VAL A 31 5.55 5.79 18.80
C VAL A 31 5.25 4.34 18.48
N ASP A 32 4.64 3.63 19.43
CA ASP A 32 4.20 2.26 19.18
C ASP A 32 3.10 2.26 18.11
N ALA A 33 3.42 1.65 16.97
CA ALA A 33 2.55 1.48 15.83
C ALA A 33 2.13 0.02 15.61
N GLU A 34 2.63 -0.91 16.41
CA GLU A 34 2.39 -2.35 16.26
C GLU A 34 1.54 -2.95 17.36
N ALA A 35 1.18 -2.15 18.36
CA ALA A 35 0.23 -2.52 19.40
C ALA A 35 -1.01 -3.27 18.83
N ASP A 36 -1.54 -4.19 19.63
CA ASP A 36 -2.68 -5.05 19.25
C ASP A 36 -3.95 -4.23 18.93
N ASP A 37 -4.00 -2.95 19.30
CA ASP A 37 -5.05 -2.04 18.87
C ASP A 37 -4.86 -1.60 17.41
N ARG A 38 -5.98 -1.51 16.67
CA ARG A 38 -6.00 -1.05 15.27
C ARG A 38 -5.77 0.46 15.16
N TRP A 39 -5.02 1.04 16.10
CA TRP A 39 -4.87 2.48 16.31
C TRP A 39 -3.47 2.83 16.79
N ILE A 40 -2.80 3.74 16.09
CA ILE A 40 -1.53 4.35 16.50
C ILE A 40 -1.86 5.57 17.35
N ARG A 41 -1.30 5.64 18.56
CA ARG A 41 -1.66 6.67 19.56
C ARG A 41 -0.43 7.48 19.97
N ALA A 42 -0.45 8.76 19.64
CA ALA A 42 0.59 9.70 20.05
C ALA A 42 -0.01 10.76 21.00
N THR A 43 0.09 10.51 22.31
CA THR A 43 -0.40 11.41 23.36
C THR A 43 0.76 12.19 23.97
N ARG A 44 0.83 13.50 23.72
CA ARG A 44 1.87 14.40 24.24
C ARG A 44 1.38 15.84 24.30
N ALA A 45 2.20 16.74 24.83
CA ALA A 45 2.01 18.17 24.61
C ALA A 45 2.52 18.50 23.20
N TRP A 46 1.60 18.74 22.27
CA TRP A 46 1.91 19.13 20.89
C TRP A 46 2.23 20.62 20.79
N ALA A 47 3.20 20.97 19.97
CA ALA A 47 3.51 22.34 19.58
C ALA A 47 3.33 22.53 18.07
N ALA A 48 3.15 23.78 17.64
CA ALA A 48 3.15 24.11 16.22
C ALA A 48 4.52 23.73 15.61
N GLY A 49 4.50 22.97 14.52
CA GLY A 49 5.70 22.44 13.87
C GLY A 49 6.05 20.99 14.26
N ASP A 50 5.43 20.42 15.30
CA ASP A 50 5.54 18.99 15.56
C ASP A 50 4.80 18.19 14.46
N ALA A 51 5.35 17.03 14.07
CA ALA A 51 4.78 16.14 13.07
C ALA A 51 4.74 14.69 13.57
N LEU A 52 3.59 14.03 13.40
CA LEU A 52 3.50 12.57 13.50
C LEU A 52 3.72 11.99 12.09
N VAL A 53 4.83 11.30 11.89
CA VAL A 53 5.13 10.57 10.66
C VAL A 53 4.80 9.11 10.89
N VAL A 54 3.99 8.53 9.99
CA VAL A 54 3.59 7.13 10.03
C VAL A 54 3.93 6.51 8.69
N GLU A 55 4.68 5.41 8.72
CA GLU A 55 4.92 4.60 7.53
C GLU A 55 4.10 3.33 7.65
N LEU A 56 3.32 3.04 6.61
CA LEU A 56 2.47 1.85 6.54
C LEU A 56 3.04 0.92 5.49
N ASP A 57 3.36 -0.31 5.86
CA ASP A 57 3.85 -1.29 4.89
C ASP A 57 2.72 -1.67 3.91
N MET A 58 2.99 -1.49 2.62
CA MET A 58 2.04 -1.69 1.51
C MET A 58 2.57 -2.74 0.51
N PRO A 59 2.70 -4.01 0.92
CA PRO A 59 3.11 -5.07 0.01
C PRO A 59 1.99 -5.40 -0.98
N VAL A 60 2.36 -6.05 -2.09
CA VAL A 60 1.40 -6.74 -2.95
C VAL A 60 0.86 -7.95 -2.18
N ARG A 61 -0.45 -8.16 -2.23
CA ARG A 61 -1.16 -9.20 -1.47
C ARG A 61 -2.07 -9.99 -2.41
N ALA A 62 -2.01 -11.30 -2.30
CA ALA A 62 -3.03 -12.21 -2.84
C ALA A 62 -4.19 -12.33 -1.85
N LEU A 63 -5.41 -12.08 -2.31
CA LEU A 63 -6.63 -12.21 -1.53
C LEU A 63 -7.46 -13.39 -2.07
N GLY A 64 -7.56 -14.45 -1.27
CA GLY A 64 -8.49 -15.55 -1.52
C GLY A 64 -9.85 -15.28 -0.86
N SER A 65 -10.91 -15.81 -1.44
CA SER A 65 -12.24 -15.81 -0.82
C SER A 65 -12.38 -16.91 0.22
N HIS A 66 -13.44 -16.82 1.04
CA HIS A 66 -13.88 -17.95 1.85
C HIS A 66 -14.15 -19.18 0.93
N PRO A 67 -13.78 -20.41 1.32
CA PRO A 67 -13.86 -21.60 0.45
C PRO A 67 -15.29 -22.00 0.01
N HIS A 68 -16.31 -21.40 0.62
CA HIS A 68 -17.72 -21.64 0.28
C HIS A 68 -18.30 -20.60 -0.68
N LEU A 69 -17.49 -19.65 -1.18
CA LEU A 69 -17.91 -18.70 -2.20
C LEU A 69 -17.58 -19.26 -3.59
N ASP A 70 -18.58 -19.89 -4.23
CA ASP A 70 -18.35 -20.60 -5.49
C ASP A 70 -17.93 -19.70 -6.65
N ALA A 71 -18.42 -18.46 -6.69
CA ALA A 71 -18.13 -17.50 -7.76
C ALA A 71 -16.64 -17.16 -7.93
N THR A 72 -15.84 -17.34 -6.87
CA THR A 72 -14.40 -17.02 -6.86
C THR A 72 -13.57 -18.22 -6.39
N ARG A 73 -14.14 -19.42 -6.48
CA ARG A 73 -13.43 -20.66 -6.11
C ARG A 73 -12.28 -20.87 -7.10
N GLY A 74 -11.06 -21.04 -6.57
CA GLY A 74 -9.87 -21.24 -7.39
C GLY A 74 -9.30 -19.95 -8.00
N THR A 75 -9.85 -18.78 -7.65
CA THR A 75 -9.34 -17.48 -8.09
C THR A 75 -8.70 -16.72 -6.94
N LEU A 76 -7.96 -15.66 -7.27
CA LEU A 76 -7.35 -14.75 -6.29
C LEU A 76 -7.42 -13.31 -6.81
N ALA A 77 -7.63 -12.37 -5.90
CA ALA A 77 -7.56 -10.94 -6.21
C ALA A 77 -6.21 -10.37 -5.79
N VAL A 78 -5.70 -9.41 -6.56
CA VAL A 78 -4.45 -8.70 -6.26
C VAL A 78 -4.78 -7.39 -5.56
N ALA A 79 -4.10 -7.10 -4.45
CA ALA A 79 -4.30 -5.85 -3.71
C ALA A 79 -2.99 -5.26 -3.21
N ARG A 80 -2.91 -3.93 -3.13
CA ARG A 80 -1.80 -3.20 -2.50
C ARG A 80 -2.36 -2.08 -1.65
N GLY A 81 -2.06 -2.12 -0.35
CA GLY A 81 -2.69 -1.22 0.61
C GLY A 81 -4.23 -1.30 0.55
N PRO A 82 -4.97 -0.19 0.46
CA PRO A 82 -6.43 -0.19 0.37
C PRO A 82 -6.97 -0.48 -1.05
N VAL A 83 -6.11 -0.61 -2.06
CA VAL A 83 -6.51 -0.74 -3.47
C VAL A 83 -6.57 -2.21 -3.87
N VAL A 84 -7.67 -2.60 -4.53
CA VAL A 84 -7.82 -3.88 -5.22
C VAL A 84 -7.66 -3.63 -6.72
N TYR A 85 -6.85 -4.45 -7.37
CA TYR A 85 -6.50 -4.31 -8.79
C TYR A 85 -7.37 -5.22 -9.65
N ALA A 86 -7.51 -4.84 -10.91
CA ALA A 86 -8.11 -5.65 -11.97
C ALA A 86 -7.13 -5.73 -13.15
N VAL A 87 -7.27 -6.77 -13.96
CA VAL A 87 -6.61 -6.88 -15.27
C VAL A 87 -7.67 -6.56 -16.32
N GLU A 88 -7.34 -5.65 -17.23
CA GLU A 88 -8.20 -5.32 -18.37
C GLU A 88 -7.66 -5.96 -19.64
N GLN A 89 -8.55 -6.23 -20.60
CA GLN A 89 -8.17 -6.87 -21.86
C GLN A 89 -7.15 -6.04 -22.66
N GLU A 90 -7.20 -4.71 -22.54
CA GLU A 90 -6.27 -3.79 -23.22
C GLU A 90 -4.82 -3.91 -22.72
N ASP A 91 -4.62 -4.38 -21.49
CA ASP A 91 -3.30 -4.59 -20.89
C ASP A 91 -2.76 -6.01 -21.10
N ALA A 92 -3.55 -6.90 -21.70
CA ALA A 92 -3.25 -8.33 -21.81
C ALA A 92 -2.90 -8.75 -23.23
N GLY A 93 -1.78 -9.44 -23.40
CA GLY A 93 -1.37 -10.05 -24.68
C GLY A 93 -2.16 -11.32 -25.06
N ALA A 94 -3.14 -11.72 -24.24
CA ALA A 94 -4.00 -12.88 -24.41
C ALA A 94 -5.42 -12.54 -23.90
N PRO A 95 -6.46 -13.34 -24.23
CA PRO A 95 -7.77 -13.19 -23.62
C PRO A 95 -7.66 -13.20 -22.10
N VAL A 96 -8.28 -12.23 -21.42
CA VAL A 96 -8.17 -12.09 -19.96
C VAL A 96 -8.64 -13.34 -19.21
N ASP A 97 -9.62 -14.06 -19.76
CA ASP A 97 -10.16 -15.30 -19.21
C ASP A 97 -9.18 -16.49 -19.30
N ASP A 98 -8.16 -16.39 -20.15
CA ASP A 98 -7.13 -17.42 -20.32
C ASP A 98 -5.88 -17.17 -19.44
N LEU A 99 -5.86 -16.07 -18.70
CA LEU A 99 -4.72 -15.72 -17.85
C LEU A 99 -4.71 -16.57 -16.58
N LEU A 100 -3.54 -17.14 -16.28
CA LEU A 100 -3.27 -17.89 -15.05
C LEU A 100 -2.23 -17.15 -14.21
N LEU A 101 -2.46 -17.10 -12.91
CA LEU A 101 -1.56 -16.47 -11.94
C LEU A 101 -1.25 -17.46 -10.81
N ASP A 102 0.02 -17.83 -10.65
CA ASP A 102 0.44 -18.62 -9.50
C ASP A 102 0.59 -17.70 -8.27
N PRO A 103 0.08 -18.07 -7.08
CA PRO A 103 0.30 -17.29 -5.87
C PRO A 103 1.78 -16.96 -5.58
N ARG A 104 2.71 -17.78 -6.06
CA ARG A 104 4.17 -17.56 -5.93
C ARG A 104 4.66 -16.38 -6.75
N ASP A 105 4.03 -16.10 -7.90
CA ASP A 105 4.38 -14.97 -8.74
C ASP A 105 4.07 -13.64 -8.03
N LEU A 106 3.01 -13.61 -7.23
CA LEU A 106 2.64 -12.43 -6.43
C LEU A 106 3.62 -12.14 -5.29
N ALA A 107 4.32 -13.13 -4.76
CA ALA A 107 5.33 -12.91 -3.73
C ALA A 107 6.54 -12.11 -4.28
N ALA A 108 6.83 -12.27 -5.57
CA ALA A 108 7.90 -11.56 -6.26
C ALA A 108 7.45 -10.23 -6.90
N ALA A 109 6.14 -9.98 -6.98
CA ALA A 109 5.59 -8.80 -7.63
C ALA A 109 6.16 -7.49 -7.05
N ARG A 110 6.35 -6.51 -7.94
CA ARG A 110 6.84 -5.17 -7.60
C ARG A 110 5.94 -4.14 -8.28
N PRO A 111 5.61 -3.02 -7.60
CA PRO A 111 4.96 -1.89 -8.26
C PRO A 111 5.86 -1.35 -9.36
N ALA A 112 5.29 -1.14 -10.55
CA ALA A 112 5.91 -0.34 -11.60
C ALA A 112 5.29 1.07 -11.57
N PRO A 113 6.08 2.14 -11.72
CA PRO A 113 5.54 3.48 -11.90
C PRO A 113 4.67 3.54 -13.15
N LEU A 114 3.45 4.07 -13.03
CA LEU A 114 2.66 4.47 -14.19
C LEU A 114 2.91 5.96 -14.46
N PRO A 115 3.00 6.39 -15.72
CA PRO A 115 3.11 7.80 -16.04
C PRO A 115 1.87 8.55 -15.56
N VAL A 116 2.02 9.39 -14.54
CA VAL A 116 0.92 10.23 -14.00
C VAL A 116 0.37 11.19 -15.05
N ALA A 117 1.17 11.53 -16.05
CA ALA A 117 0.79 12.39 -17.17
C ALA A 117 -0.21 11.71 -18.13
N ASP A 118 -0.20 10.39 -18.20
CA ASP A 118 -1.17 9.60 -18.96
C ASP A 118 -1.56 8.34 -18.18
N PRO A 119 -2.38 8.48 -17.13
CA PRO A 119 -2.72 7.38 -16.23
C PRO A 119 -3.58 6.31 -16.90
N TRP A 120 -4.05 6.56 -18.12
CA TRP A 120 -4.86 5.66 -18.95
C TRP A 120 -4.14 5.24 -20.24
N GLY A 121 -2.87 5.62 -20.40
CA GLY A 121 -2.02 5.14 -21.50
C GLY A 121 -1.67 3.66 -21.31
N PRO A 122 -1.28 2.95 -22.38
CA PRO A 122 -0.96 1.53 -22.28
C PRO A 122 0.15 1.30 -21.23
N ALA A 123 -0.09 0.40 -20.27
CA ALA A 123 0.91 0.00 -19.27
C ALA A 123 2.15 -0.64 -19.91
N SER A 124 2.06 -1.01 -21.20
CA SER A 124 3.13 -1.60 -21.98
C SER A 124 4.04 -0.55 -22.61
N ASP A 125 4.92 0.02 -21.80
CA ASP A 125 6.17 0.58 -22.31
C ASP A 125 7.28 0.40 -21.27
N ALA A 126 7.44 -0.84 -20.80
CA ALA A 126 8.66 -1.25 -20.08
C ALA A 126 9.94 -1.10 -20.93
N ASN A 127 9.79 -0.82 -22.23
CA ASN A 127 10.85 -0.51 -23.20
C ASN A 127 10.78 0.94 -23.73
N ALA A 128 9.94 1.84 -23.19
CA ALA A 128 10.09 3.26 -23.53
C ALA A 128 11.42 3.74 -22.95
N GLU A 129 12.38 3.91 -23.84
CA GLU A 129 13.72 4.38 -23.56
C GLU A 129 13.67 5.58 -22.60
N THR A 130 14.51 5.55 -21.57
CA THR A 130 14.90 6.76 -20.84
C THR A 130 15.42 7.76 -21.86
N GLY A 131 14.57 8.72 -22.25
CA GLY A 131 14.98 9.88 -23.03
C GLY A 131 16.10 10.63 -22.31
N PRO A 132 16.98 11.36 -23.03
CA PRO A 132 18.20 11.89 -22.48
C PRO A 132 17.89 12.93 -21.42
N GLY A 133 18.67 12.89 -20.34
CA GLY A 133 18.47 13.69 -19.14
C GLY A 133 18.40 15.20 -19.38
N VAL A 134 17.68 15.83 -18.46
CA VAL A 134 17.85 17.21 -18.03
C VAL A 134 17.78 17.26 -16.51
#